data_AF-A0A0S7EQ18-F1
#
_entry.id   AF-A0A0S7EQ18-F1
#
_cell.length_a   1.000
_cell.length_b   1.000
_cell.length_c   1.000
_cell.angle_alpha   90.00
_cell.angle_beta   90.00
_cell.angle_gamma   90.00
#
_symmetry.space_group_name_H-M   'P 1'
#
loop_
_entity.id
_entity.type
_entity.pdbx_description
1 polymer ?
#
loop_
_entity_poly.entity_id
_entity_poly.type
_entity_poly.pdbx_seq_one_letter_code
_entity_poly.pdbx_strand_id
1 'polypeptide(L)'
;VELKSEIIKRLSKPKGDEAKEISNHPNFHSLYIRQHRDVSILYADIVGFTKLASTCTPEELVGVLNKLFGKFDDIAKKNECLRIKILGDCYYCVSGLPDPIPTHAI
;
A
#
# COMPACT_ATOMS: atom_id res chain seq x y z
N VAL A 1 -2.67 14.37 9.28
CA VAL A 1 -2.47 15.83 9.32
C VAL A 1 -0.98 16.17 9.49
N GLU A 2 -0.22 15.45 10.33
CA GLU A 2 1.23 15.67 10.55
C GLU A 2 2.15 15.51 9.33
N LEU A 3 1.87 14.58 8.40
CA LEU A 3 2.73 14.36 7.23
C LEU A 3 2.77 15.56 6.27
N LYS A 4 1.63 16.23 6.05
CA LYS A 4 1.58 17.42 5.18
C LYS A 4 2.38 18.57 5.77
N SER A 5 2.29 18.76 7.09
CA SER A 5 3.04 19.79 7.81
C SER A 5 4.56 19.56 7.80
N GLU A 6 5.02 18.31 7.93
CA GLU A 6 6.46 18.00 7.90
C GLU A 6 7.06 18.20 6.50
N ILE A 7 6.30 17.86 5.44
CA ILE A 7 6.74 18.06 4.05
C ILE A 7 6.84 19.55 3.71
N ILE A 8 5.86 20.37 4.12
CA ILE A 8 5.86 21.82 3.88
C ILE A 8 7.07 22.47 4.58
N LYS A 9 7.40 22.03 5.81
CA LYS A 9 8.53 22.53 6.59
C LYS A 9 9.89 22.25 5.94
N ARG A 10 10.02 21.13 5.20
CA ARG A 10 11.26 20.79 4.47
C ARG A 10 11.40 21.56 3.16
N LEU A 11 10.28 21.85 2.49
CA LEU A 11 10.27 22.62 1.24
C LEU A 11 10.44 24.14 1.46
N SER A 12 10.22 24.64 2.69
CA SER A 12 10.30 26.07 3.02
C SER A 12 11.69 26.57 3.43
N LYS A 13 12.75 25.74 3.44
CA LYS A 13 14.11 26.22 3.75
C LYS A 13 14.68 27.00 2.56
N PRO A 14 15.10 28.27 2.72
CA PRO A 14 15.67 29.05 1.63
C PRO A 14 17.06 28.52 1.24
N LYS A 15 17.32 28.47 -0.07
CA LYS A 15 18.65 28.23 -0.64
C LYS A 15 19.51 29.48 -0.43
N GLY A 16 20.40 29.45 0.54
CA GLY A 16 21.37 30.52 0.75
C GLY A 16 22.30 30.17 1.90
N ASP A 17 23.46 29.61 1.55
CA ASP A 17 24.79 29.92 2.07
C ASP A 17 25.74 28.77 1.72
N GLU A 18 26.51 28.98 0.64
CA GLU A 18 27.53 28.06 0.15
C GLU A 18 28.79 28.13 1.04
N ALA A 19 28.94 27.16 1.93
CA ALA A 19 30.24 26.72 2.41
C ALA A 19 30.44 25.26 1.98
N LYS A 20 31.44 25.04 1.11
CA LYS A 20 31.84 23.75 0.57
C LYS A 20 32.34 22.81 1.67
N GLU A 21 31.45 22.06 2.29
CA GLU A 21 31.80 20.73 2.80
C GLU A 21 31.50 19.71 1.70
N ILE A 22 32.54 19.04 1.21
CA ILE A 22 32.43 17.83 0.40
C ILE A 22 31.92 16.75 1.35
N SER A 23 30.62 16.79 1.63
CA SER A 23 29.95 15.74 2.36
C SER A 23 29.73 14.59 1.38
N ASN A 24 30.43 13.49 1.62
CA ASN A 24 30.08 12.15 1.15
C ASN A 24 28.70 11.77 1.71
N HIS A 25 27.65 12.53 1.38
CA HIS A 25 26.30 12.13 1.66
C HIS A 25 25.93 11.11 0.58
N PRO A 26 25.82 9.81 0.91
CA PRO A 26 25.16 8.87 0.02
C PRO A 26 23.83 9.50 -0.41
N ASN A 27 23.59 9.45 -1.72
CA ASN A 27 22.47 10.08 -2.40
C ASN A 27 21.14 9.40 -2.01
N PHE A 28 20.78 9.50 -0.73
CA PHE A 28 19.59 8.88 -0.18
C PHE A 28 18.41 9.80 -0.46
N HIS A 29 17.54 9.34 -1.36
CA HIS A 29 16.22 9.92 -1.53
C HIS A 29 15.47 9.87 -0.19
N SER A 30 14.71 10.93 0.11
CA SER A 30 13.81 10.94 1.26
C SER A 30 12.72 9.87 1.06
N LEU A 31 12.75 8.83 1.88
CA LEU A 31 11.75 7.76 1.93
C LEU A 31 10.75 8.04 3.06
N TYR A 32 9.47 7.85 2.80
CA TYR A 32 8.41 7.96 3.80
C TYR A 32 8.03 6.56 4.29
N ILE A 33 8.66 6.15 5.40
CA ILE A 33 8.48 4.82 5.98
C ILE A 33 8.12 5.00 7.47
N ARG A 34 7.08 4.30 7.91
CA ARG A 34 6.68 4.23 9.32
C ARG A 34 6.56 2.77 9.72
N GLN A 35 7.15 2.41 10.86
CA GLN A 35 6.97 1.09 11.45
C GLN A 35 5.67 1.04 12.25
N HIS A 36 4.93 -0.05 12.10
CA HIS A 36 3.74 -0.37 12.88
C HIS A 36 3.93 -1.74 13.53
N ARG A 37 3.53 -1.86 14.80
CA ARG A 37 3.43 -3.12 15.55
C ARG A 37 1.96 -3.51 15.60
N ASP A 38 1.70 -4.78 15.91
CA ASP A 38 0.35 -5.29 16.14
C ASP A 38 -0.57 -4.98 14.95
N VAL A 39 -0.33 -5.71 13.86
CA VAL A 39 -1.10 -5.62 12.62
C VAL A 39 -1.31 -7.04 12.09
N SER A 40 -2.45 -7.27 11.44
CA SER A 40 -2.72 -8.54 10.75
C SER A 40 -2.66 -8.32 9.24
N ILE A 41 -1.98 -9.20 8.51
CA ILE A 41 -1.87 -9.15 7.05
C ILE A 41 -2.58 -10.35 6.45
N LEU A 42 -3.44 -10.11 5.46
CA LEU A 42 -4.13 -11.16 4.71
C LEU A 42 -3.69 -11.13 3.25
N TYR A 43 -3.28 -12.29 2.74
CA TYR A 43 -3.08 -12.56 1.32
C TYR A 43 -4.12 -13.55 0.82
N ALA A 44 -4.68 -13.28 -0.35
CA ALA A 44 -5.62 -14.16 -1.04
C ALA A 44 -5.25 -14.24 -2.52
N ASP A 45 -5.08 -15.45 -3.03
CA ASP A 45 -4.63 -15.73 -4.40
C ASP A 45 -5.60 -16.67 -5.11
N ILE A 46 -5.75 -16.52 -6.44
CA ILE A 46 -6.71 -17.32 -7.20
C ILE A 46 -6.04 -18.63 -7.62
N VAL A 47 -6.50 -19.73 -7.03
CA VAL A 47 -6.03 -21.06 -7.42
C VAL A 47 -6.33 -21.32 -8.91
N GLY A 48 -5.29 -21.64 -9.67
CA GLY A 48 -5.41 -21.99 -11.09
C GLY A 48 -5.61 -20.80 -12.02
N PHE A 49 -5.29 -19.57 -11.58
CA PHE A 49 -5.46 -18.36 -12.39
C PHE A 49 -4.81 -18.44 -13.78
N THR A 50 -3.60 -18.99 -13.90
CA THR A 50 -2.93 -19.13 -15.20
C THR A 50 -3.79 -19.89 -16.21
N LYS A 51 -4.47 -20.97 -15.77
CA LYS A 51 -5.35 -21.75 -16.63
C LYS A 51 -6.60 -20.94 -16.99
N LEU A 52 -7.21 -20.27 -16.03
CA LEU A 52 -8.37 -19.39 -16.26
C LEU A 52 -8.04 -18.29 -17.30
N ALA A 53 -6.93 -17.58 -17.08
CA ALA A 53 -6.47 -16.51 -17.95
C ALA A 53 -6.15 -16.99 -19.37
N SER A 54 -5.69 -18.24 -19.54
CA SER A 54 -5.43 -18.83 -20.87
C SER A 54 -6.70 -19.14 -21.68
N THR A 55 -7.86 -19.17 -21.02
CA THR A 55 -9.14 -19.56 -21.64
C THR A 55 -10.10 -18.40 -21.87
N CYS A 56 -9.80 -17.20 -21.35
CA CYS A 56 -10.66 -16.03 -21.43
C CYS A 56 -10.07 -14.98 -22.37
N THR A 57 -10.92 -14.13 -22.96
CA THR A 57 -10.39 -12.89 -23.57
C THR A 57 -9.89 -11.93 -22.49
N PRO A 58 -9.01 -10.97 -22.82
CA PRO A 58 -8.54 -9.96 -21.86
C PRO A 58 -9.70 -9.19 -21.20
N GLU A 59 -10.74 -8.86 -21.95
CA GLU A 59 -11.91 -8.11 -21.46
C GLU A 59 -12.71 -8.95 -20.45
N GLU A 60 -12.93 -10.23 -20.75
CA GLU A 60 -13.61 -11.16 -19.86
C GLU A 60 -12.83 -11.35 -18.56
N LEU A 61 -11.51 -11.54 -18.65
CA LEU A 61 -10.64 -11.73 -17.50
C LEU A 61 -10.66 -10.50 -16.59
N VAL A 62 -10.52 -9.30 -17.16
CA VAL A 62 -10.61 -8.04 -16.40
C VAL A 62 -12.00 -7.87 -15.77
N GLY A 63 -13.06 -8.23 -16.49
CA GLY A 63 -14.44 -8.19 -15.96
C GLY A 63 -14.62 -9.10 -14.74
N VAL A 64 -14.10 -10.33 -14.80
CA VAL A 64 -14.13 -11.29 -13.69
C VAL A 64 -13.34 -10.77 -12.48
N LEU A 65 -12.09 -10.31 -12.71
CA LEU A 65 -11.23 -9.79 -11.64
C LEU A 65 -11.84 -8.55 -10.99
N ASN A 66 -12.36 -7.61 -11.77
CA ASN A 66 -12.96 -6.38 -11.24
C ASN A 66 -14.20 -6.69 -10.38
N LYS A 67 -15.03 -7.66 -10.81
CA LYS A 67 -16.18 -8.10 -10.02
C LYS A 67 -15.77 -8.80 -8.72
N LEU A 68 -14.74 -9.64 -8.75
CA LEU A 68 -14.24 -10.32 -7.56
C LEU A 68 -13.61 -9.33 -6.57
N PHE A 69 -12.68 -8.51 -7.04
CA PHE A 69 -11.97 -7.55 -6.18
C PHE A 69 -12.87 -6.43 -5.68
N GLY A 70 -13.89 -6.02 -6.44
CA GLY A 70 -14.93 -5.12 -5.93
C GLY A 70 -15.67 -5.71 -4.73
N LYS A 71 -16.01 -7.01 -4.76
CA LYS A 71 -16.59 -7.70 -3.60
C LYS A 71 -15.60 -7.81 -2.43
N PHE A 72 -14.33 -8.05 -2.71
CA PHE A 72 -13.31 -8.06 -1.66
C PHE A 72 -13.14 -6.70 -1.01
N ASP A 73 -13.20 -5.61 -1.77
CA ASP A 73 -13.18 -4.25 -1.24
C ASP A 73 -14.37 -3.98 -0.31
N ASP A 74 -15.58 -4.39 -0.71
CA ASP A 74 -16.77 -4.26 0.14
C ASP A 74 -16.63 -5.04 1.46
N ILE A 75 -16.07 -6.26 1.40
CA ILE A 75 -15.84 -7.09 2.59
C ILE A 75 -14.73 -6.47 3.45
N ALA A 76 -13.61 -6.04 2.86
CA ALA A 76 -12.50 -5.42 3.57
C ALA A 76 -12.98 -4.17 4.32
N LYS A 77 -13.77 -3.31 3.66
CA LYS A 77 -14.35 -2.11 4.28
C LYS A 77 -15.26 -2.45 5.46
N LYS A 78 -16.08 -3.49 5.35
CA LYS A 78 -16.98 -3.94 6.43
C LYS A 78 -16.23 -4.52 7.63
N ASN A 79 -15.02 -5.06 7.43
CA ASN A 79 -14.20 -5.67 8.46
C ASN A 79 -13.03 -4.76 8.91
N GLU A 80 -13.07 -3.48 8.57
CA GLU A 80 -12.03 -2.50 8.93
C GLU A 80 -10.61 -2.91 8.47
N CYS A 81 -10.54 -3.54 7.30
CA CYS A 81 -9.29 -3.88 6.64
C CYS A 81 -8.96 -2.86 5.55
N LEU A 82 -7.73 -2.36 5.54
CA LEU A 82 -7.20 -1.50 4.50
C LEU A 82 -6.62 -2.36 3.36
N ARG A 83 -7.20 -2.25 2.16
CA ARG A 83 -6.56 -2.80 0.96
C ARG A 83 -5.23 -2.09 0.72
N ILE A 84 -4.17 -2.87 0.53
CA ILE A 84 -2.85 -2.33 0.18
C ILE A 84 -2.68 -2.29 -1.33
N LYS A 85 -2.78 -3.44 -2.00
CA LYS A 85 -2.56 -3.54 -3.44
C LYS A 85 -3.14 -4.84 -4.00
N ILE A 86 -3.25 -4.87 -5.32
CA ILE A 86 -3.52 -6.06 -6.13
C ILE A 86 -2.27 -6.33 -6.98
N LEU A 87 -1.81 -7.57 -7.00
CA LEU A 87 -0.64 -8.02 -7.77
C LEU A 87 -1.10 -9.18 -8.67
N GLY A 88 -1.50 -8.85 -9.90
CA GLY A 88 -2.12 -9.83 -10.78
C GLY A 88 -3.45 -10.32 -10.19
N ASP A 89 -3.52 -11.60 -9.86
CA ASP A 89 -4.65 -12.28 -9.22
C ASP A 89 -4.60 -12.31 -7.69
N CYS A 90 -3.48 -11.90 -7.10
CA CYS A 90 -3.34 -11.81 -5.65
C CYS A 90 -3.90 -10.49 -5.11
N TYR A 91 -4.81 -10.58 -4.15
CA TYR A 91 -5.32 -9.47 -3.34
C TYR A 91 -4.73 -9.51 -1.93
N TYR A 92 -4.32 -8.37 -1.38
CA TYR A 92 -3.90 -8.32 0.02
C TYR A 92 -4.30 -7.03 0.74
N CYS A 93 -4.62 -7.19 2.02
CA CYS A 93 -5.07 -6.14 2.92
C CYS A 93 -4.46 -6.29 4.31
N VAL A 94 -4.56 -5.22 5.10
CA VAL A 94 -4.03 -5.14 6.47
C VAL A 94 -5.12 -4.65 7.42
N SER A 95 -5.20 -5.23 8.60
CA SER A 95 -6.00 -4.73 9.73
C SER A 95 -5.08 -4.14 10.81
N GLY A 96 -5.58 -3.15 11.55
CA GLY A 96 -4.80 -2.37 12.51
C GLY A 96 -4.04 -1.17 11.90
N LEU A 97 -4.41 -0.75 10.68
CA LEU A 97 -3.87 0.43 9.99
C LEU A 97 -4.96 1.27 9.32
N PRO A 98 -4.80 2.60 9.22
CA PRO A 98 -3.72 3.40 9.83
C PRO A 98 -3.88 3.53 11.35
N ASP A 99 -5.10 3.32 11.85
CA ASP A 99 -5.45 3.35 13.25
C ASP A 99 -5.42 1.91 13.83
N PRO A 100 -4.89 1.71 15.05
CA PRO A 100 -4.87 0.40 15.70
C PRO A 100 -6.28 -0.13 15.96
N ILE A 101 -6.48 -1.44 15.79
CA ILE A 101 -7.76 -2.12 16.02
C ILE A 101 -7.54 -3.21 17.08
N PRO A 102 -7.96 -3.03 18.35
CA PRO A 102 -7.67 -3.99 19.42
C PRO A 102 -8.17 -5.43 19.16
N THR A 103 -9.14 -5.59 18.26
CA THR A 103 -9.75 -6.86 17.87
C THR A 103 -9.14 -7.48 16.61
N HIS A 104 -8.10 -6.89 16.01
CA HIS A 104 -7.34 -7.59 14.97
C HIS A 104 -6.68 -8.84 15.58
N ALA A 105 -6.39 -9.85 14.76
CA ALA A 105 -5.74 -11.07 15.25
C ALA A 105 -4.32 -10.75 15.75
N ILE A 106 -4.00 -11.20 16.97
CA ILE A 106 -2.71 -11.00 17.64
C ILE A 106 -1.85 -12.25 17.49
#